data_AF-A0A6J2YCX2-F1
#
_entry.id   AF-A0A6J2YCX2-F1
#
_cell.length_a   1.000
_cell.length_b   1.000
_cell.length_c   1.000
_cell.angle_alpha   90.00
_cell.angle_beta   90.00
_cell.angle_gamma   90.00
#
_symmetry.space_group_name_H-M   'P 1'
#
loop_
_entity.id
_entity.type
_entity.pdbx_description
1 polymer ?
#
loop_
_entity_poly.entity_id
_entity_poly.type
_entity_poly.pdbx_seq_one_letter_code
_entity_poly.pdbx_strand_id
1 'polypeptide(L)'
;MFSLQGNYRWLNILQDIVKDYNNTKHSTIGMKPNQVNKQNEKKILRSIFTHAKTVDSKHAKFKVGDHVRISKYREAFSKGYTPNWSNEIFRIKKVKMTNPRTYIIEDERNEEIQGGFYEQELQKAKHSDVYLVEKILRRKGNKVYVKWLGLDKKFNTWINKNDVV
;
A
#
# COMPACT_ATOMS: atom_id res chain seq x y z
N MET A 1 -2.97 -32.98 -9.26
CA MET A 1 -2.65 -33.17 -10.70
C MET A 1 -1.14 -33.30 -10.94
N PHE A 2 -0.27 -32.38 -10.49
CA PHE A 2 1.19 -32.56 -10.66
C PHE A 2 1.79 -33.68 -9.80
N SER A 3 1.33 -33.78 -8.54
CA SER A 3 1.70 -34.87 -7.63
C SER A 3 1.16 -36.24 -8.07
N LEU A 4 0.11 -36.28 -8.89
CA LEU A 4 -0.51 -37.53 -9.37
C LEU A 4 0.22 -38.12 -10.58
N GLN A 5 0.79 -37.27 -11.45
CA GLN A 5 1.58 -37.71 -12.61
C GLN A 5 3.05 -38.00 -12.27
N GLY A 6 3.56 -37.53 -11.13
CA GLY A 6 4.95 -37.74 -10.71
C GLY A 6 6.00 -37.00 -11.55
N ASN A 7 5.60 -36.05 -12.41
CA ASN A 7 6.52 -35.21 -13.17
C ASN A 7 6.00 -33.77 -13.34
N TYR A 8 6.90 -32.85 -13.69
CA TYR A 8 6.61 -31.43 -13.88
C TYR A 8 6.35 -31.02 -15.35
N ARG A 9 6.02 -31.98 -16.23
CA ARG A 9 5.76 -31.70 -17.67
C ARG A 9 4.32 -31.22 -17.88
N TRP A 10 4.09 -29.93 -17.65
CA TRP A 10 2.76 -29.31 -17.66
C TRP A 10 2.16 -29.08 -19.06
N LEU A 11 2.97 -29.02 -20.12
CA LEU A 11 2.50 -28.74 -21.49
C LEU A 11 1.48 -29.79 -21.97
N ASN A 12 1.69 -31.06 -21.64
CA ASN A 12 0.84 -32.15 -22.12
C ASN A 12 -0.54 -32.18 -21.46
N ILE A 13 -0.66 -31.67 -20.23
CA ILE A 13 -1.93 -31.64 -19.48
C ILE A 13 -2.67 -30.30 -19.59
N LEU A 14 -2.02 -29.29 -20.19
CA LEU A 14 -2.59 -27.95 -20.28
C LEU A 14 -3.96 -27.96 -20.99
N GLN A 15 -4.10 -28.74 -22.06
CA GLN A 15 -5.35 -28.84 -22.81
C GLN A 15 -6.48 -29.43 -21.98
N ASP A 16 -6.18 -30.46 -21.19
CA ASP A 16 -7.16 -31.08 -20.29
C ASP A 16 -7.61 -30.10 -19.20
N ILE A 17 -6.66 -29.36 -18.60
CA ILE A 17 -6.98 -28.34 -17.59
C ILE A 17 -7.87 -27.24 -18.17
N VAL A 18 -7.55 -26.73 -19.37
CA VAL A 18 -8.36 -25.70 -20.03
C VAL A 18 -9.77 -26.23 -20.33
N LYS A 19 -9.87 -27.48 -20.81
CA LYS A 19 -11.16 -28.14 -21.06
C LYS A 19 -11.98 -28.26 -19.79
N ASP A 20 -11.39 -28.74 -18.70
CA ASP A 20 -12.07 -28.92 -17.41
C ASP A 20 -12.52 -27.57 -16.83
N TYR A 21 -11.63 -26.56 -16.85
CA TYR A 21 -11.93 -25.21 -16.38
C TYR A 21 -13.12 -24.59 -17.12
N ASN A 22 -13.10 -24.68 -18.45
CA ASN A 22 -14.14 -24.12 -19.31
C ASN A 22 -15.47 -24.86 -19.21
N ASN A 23 -15.47 -26.12 -18.79
CA ASN A 23 -16.67 -26.95 -18.62
C ASN A 23 -17.18 -27.07 -17.18
N THR A 24 -16.47 -26.50 -16.21
CA THR A 24 -16.87 -26.48 -14.81
C THR A 24 -17.72 -25.25 -14.52
N LYS A 25 -18.79 -25.42 -13.74
CA LYS A 25 -19.63 -24.30 -13.31
C LYS A 25 -18.87 -23.47 -12.28
N HIS A 26 -18.68 -22.18 -12.53
CA HIS A 26 -18.02 -21.27 -11.59
C HIS A 26 -19.04 -20.58 -10.68
N SER A 27 -18.71 -20.40 -9.40
CA SER A 27 -19.60 -19.80 -8.41
C SER A 27 -19.96 -18.34 -8.72
N THR A 28 -18.99 -17.54 -9.15
CA THR A 28 -19.17 -16.10 -9.44
C THR A 28 -20.14 -15.82 -10.59
N ILE A 29 -20.02 -16.58 -11.69
CA ILE A 29 -20.87 -16.41 -12.89
C ILE A 29 -22.12 -17.31 -12.86
N GLY A 30 -22.14 -18.33 -11.99
CA GLY A 30 -23.24 -19.28 -11.88
C GLY A 30 -23.42 -20.21 -13.09
N MET A 31 -22.47 -20.27 -14.02
CA MET A 31 -22.51 -21.13 -15.21
C MET A 31 -21.09 -21.53 -15.67
N LYS A 32 -20.99 -22.31 -16.76
CA LYS A 32 -19.70 -22.70 -17.33
C LYS A 32 -19.12 -21.55 -18.17
N PRO A 33 -17.80 -21.28 -18.11
CA PRO A 33 -17.19 -20.24 -18.93
C PRO A 33 -17.45 -20.37 -20.43
N ASN A 34 -17.46 -21.60 -20.96
CA ASN A 34 -17.72 -21.83 -22.38
C ASN A 34 -19.16 -21.54 -22.83
N GLN A 35 -20.08 -21.32 -21.90
CA GLN A 35 -21.47 -20.97 -22.19
C GLN A 35 -21.72 -19.45 -22.13
N VAL A 36 -20.70 -18.64 -21.82
CA VAL A 36 -20.80 -17.17 -21.78
C VAL A 36 -20.80 -16.62 -23.22
N ASN A 37 -21.75 -15.73 -23.51
CA ASN A 37 -21.93 -15.10 -24.82
C ASN A 37 -22.51 -13.68 -24.69
N LYS A 38 -22.57 -12.94 -25.80
CA LYS A 38 -23.05 -11.53 -25.80
C LYS A 38 -24.48 -11.36 -25.28
N GLN A 39 -25.32 -12.39 -25.35
CA GLN A 39 -26.72 -12.32 -24.90
C GLN A 39 -26.83 -12.41 -23.37
N ASN A 40 -26.02 -13.26 -22.73
CA ASN A 40 -26.05 -13.44 -21.27
C ASN A 40 -25.06 -12.55 -20.51
N GLU A 41 -24.06 -11.97 -21.19
CA GLU A 41 -23.03 -11.10 -20.62
C GLU A 41 -23.60 -9.99 -19.72
N LYS A 42 -24.59 -9.23 -20.20
CA LYS A 42 -25.19 -8.13 -19.43
C LYS A 42 -25.84 -8.62 -18.13
N LYS A 43 -26.47 -9.80 -18.15
CA LYS A 43 -27.11 -10.39 -16.97
C LYS A 43 -26.06 -10.85 -15.96
N ILE A 44 -24.99 -11.48 -16.44
CA ILE A 44 -23.86 -11.93 -15.61
C ILE A 44 -23.19 -10.72 -14.95
N LEU A 45 -22.83 -9.71 -15.73
CA LEU A 45 -22.21 -8.48 -15.21
C LEU A 45 -23.10 -7.81 -14.16
N ARG A 46 -24.40 -7.66 -14.43
CA ARG A 46 -25.34 -7.13 -13.44
C ARG A 46 -25.31 -7.97 -12.16
N SER A 47 -25.39 -9.29 -12.24
CA SER A 47 -25.35 -10.18 -11.06
C SER A 47 -24.07 -10.05 -10.23
N ILE A 48 -22.92 -9.86 -10.89
CA ILE A 48 -21.61 -9.71 -10.22
C ILE A 48 -21.52 -8.34 -9.54
N PHE A 49 -21.94 -7.28 -10.23
CA PHE A 49 -21.75 -5.90 -9.80
C PHE A 49 -22.94 -5.28 -9.04
N THR A 50 -24.11 -5.94 -8.97
CA THR A 50 -25.24 -5.50 -8.14
C THR A 50 -24.91 -5.54 -6.66
N HIS A 51 -24.05 -6.47 -6.23
CA HIS A 51 -23.44 -6.45 -4.90
C HIS A 51 -22.33 -5.40 -4.84
N ALA A 52 -22.60 -4.19 -5.34
CA ALA A 52 -21.70 -3.05 -5.19
C ALA A 52 -21.28 -3.05 -3.73
N LYS A 53 -19.99 -3.35 -3.50
CA LYS A 53 -19.42 -3.55 -2.17
C LYS A 53 -19.98 -2.45 -1.30
N THR A 54 -20.75 -2.82 -0.29
CA THR A 54 -21.33 -1.87 0.66
C THR A 54 -20.20 -0.91 1.02
N VAL A 55 -20.40 0.39 0.76
CA VAL A 55 -19.38 1.39 1.12
C VAL A 55 -19.01 1.08 2.56
N ASP A 56 -17.73 0.81 2.82
CA ASP A 56 -17.29 0.36 4.14
C ASP A 56 -17.81 1.34 5.19
N SER A 57 -18.83 0.91 5.94
CA SER A 57 -19.58 1.79 6.85
C SER A 57 -18.77 2.13 8.08
N LYS A 58 -17.61 1.47 8.26
CA LYS A 58 -16.65 1.78 9.31
C LYS A 58 -16.34 3.26 9.27
N HIS A 59 -16.00 3.87 10.40
CA HIS A 59 -15.55 5.25 10.42
C HIS A 59 -14.12 5.35 9.88
N ALA A 60 -13.72 6.53 9.38
CA ALA A 60 -12.35 6.71 8.91
C ALA A 60 -11.40 6.56 10.09
N LYS A 61 -10.42 5.65 9.98
CA LYS A 61 -9.44 5.41 11.05
C LYS A 61 -8.59 6.63 11.36
N PHE A 62 -8.28 7.42 10.33
CA PHE A 62 -7.48 8.63 10.47
C PHE A 62 -8.27 9.88 10.09
N LYS A 63 -7.87 11.02 10.66
CA LYS A 63 -8.49 12.32 10.43
C LYS A 63 -7.51 13.28 9.76
N VAL A 64 -8.04 14.32 9.13
CA VAL A 64 -7.21 15.42 8.62
C VAL A 64 -6.39 16.00 9.78
N GLY A 65 -5.11 16.22 9.55
CA GLY A 65 -4.15 16.67 10.56
C GLY A 65 -3.43 15.55 11.33
N ASP A 66 -3.86 14.29 11.22
CA ASP A 66 -3.13 13.18 11.85
C ASP A 66 -1.73 13.01 11.21
N HIS A 67 -0.72 12.80 12.05
CA HIS A 67 0.63 12.42 11.62
C HIS A 67 0.71 10.92 11.40
N VAL A 68 1.22 10.53 10.22
CA VAL A 68 1.28 9.14 9.76
C VAL A 68 2.61 8.82 9.09
N ARG A 69 2.97 7.54 9.09
CA ARG A 69 4.07 6.95 8.31
C ARG A 69 3.48 6.07 7.22
N ILE A 70 4.17 5.98 6.09
CA ILE A 70 3.79 5.12 4.97
C ILE A 70 4.51 3.77 5.05
N SER A 71 3.87 2.70 4.57
CA SER A 71 4.53 1.40 4.46
C SER A 71 5.70 1.44 3.47
N LYS A 72 6.83 0.84 3.82
CA LYS A 72 7.99 0.68 2.93
C LYS A 72 7.76 -0.48 1.96
N TYR A 73 8.17 -0.30 0.72
CA TYR A 73 8.33 -1.41 -0.20
C TYR A 73 9.42 -2.36 0.33
N ARG A 74 9.11 -3.66 0.39
CA ARG A 74 10.07 -4.68 0.79
C ARG A 74 10.56 -5.42 -0.45
N GLU A 75 11.87 -5.55 -0.56
CA GLU A 75 12.49 -6.47 -1.50
C GLU A 75 12.26 -7.92 -1.06
N ALA A 76 12.24 -8.87 -2.01
CA ALA A 76 11.90 -10.27 -1.77
C ALA A 76 12.71 -10.94 -0.64
N PHE A 77 13.95 -10.49 -0.40
CA PHE A 77 14.86 -11.02 0.62
C PHE A 77 15.10 -10.08 1.80
N SER A 78 14.19 -9.11 2.01
CA SER A 78 14.29 -8.17 3.14
C SER A 78 14.20 -8.90 4.48
N LYS A 79 15.20 -8.70 5.34
CA LYS A 79 15.26 -9.35 6.66
C LYS A 79 14.08 -8.94 7.55
N GLY A 80 13.55 -9.87 8.35
CA GLY A 80 12.35 -9.63 9.16
C GLY A 80 12.49 -8.54 10.23
N TYR A 81 13.71 -8.21 10.66
CA TYR A 81 13.97 -7.19 11.66
C TYR A 81 14.05 -5.76 11.10
N THR A 82 14.03 -5.57 9.77
CA THR A 82 14.04 -4.22 9.20
C THR A 82 12.68 -3.54 9.36
N PRO A 83 12.61 -2.24 9.68
CA PRO A 83 11.34 -1.53 9.84
C PRO A 83 10.48 -1.54 8.56
N ASN A 84 9.18 -1.79 8.72
CA ASN A 84 8.20 -1.80 7.61
C ASN A 84 7.60 -0.42 7.30
N TRP A 85 7.96 0.61 8.05
CA TRP A 85 7.39 1.97 7.95
C TRP A 85 8.45 3.00 7.57
N SER A 86 8.04 4.07 6.89
CA SER A 86 8.88 5.22 6.55
C SER A 86 9.49 5.85 7.79
N ASN A 87 10.69 6.41 7.63
CA ASN A 87 11.29 7.23 8.68
C ASN A 87 10.66 8.64 8.66
N GLU A 88 10.36 9.13 7.46
CA GLU A 88 9.62 10.37 7.24
C GLU A 88 8.18 10.27 7.75
N ILE A 89 7.71 11.37 8.34
CA ILE A 89 6.38 11.54 8.89
C ILE A 89 5.62 12.49 7.97
N PHE A 90 4.39 12.11 7.65
CA PHE A 90 3.49 12.85 6.78
C PHE A 90 2.25 13.27 7.56
N ARG A 91 1.55 14.28 7.07
CA ARG A 91 0.27 14.73 7.64
C ARG A 91 -0.87 14.39 6.70
N ILE A 92 -1.99 13.92 7.25
CA ILE A 92 -3.19 13.71 6.43
C ILE A 92 -3.77 15.05 6.03
N LYS A 93 -3.83 15.29 4.72
CA LYS A 93 -4.42 16.47 4.11
C LYS A 93 -5.92 16.28 3.87
N LYS A 94 -6.32 15.12 3.35
CA LYS A 94 -7.71 14.85 2.98
C LYS A 94 -8.07 13.37 3.12
N VAL A 95 -9.29 13.10 3.58
CA VAL A 95 -9.90 11.77 3.57
C VAL A 95 -10.85 11.69 2.35
N LYS A 96 -10.61 10.74 1.46
CA LYS A 96 -11.47 10.48 0.29
C LYS A 96 -12.43 9.33 0.60
N MET A 97 -13.72 9.57 0.39
CA MET A 97 -14.78 8.57 0.55
C MET A 97 -14.88 7.65 -0.68
N THR A 98 -13.78 6.97 -1.01
CA THR A 98 -13.74 5.89 -2.02
C THR A 98 -14.06 4.55 -1.36
N ASN A 99 -14.28 3.50 -2.17
CA ASN A 99 -14.42 2.13 -1.66
C ASN A 99 -13.33 1.20 -2.23
N PRO A 100 -12.28 0.85 -1.46
CA PRO A 100 -12.05 1.20 -0.05
C PRO A 100 -11.59 2.66 0.12
N ARG A 101 -11.66 3.17 1.36
CA ARG A 101 -11.28 4.57 1.64
C ARG A 101 -9.81 4.82 1.37
N THR A 102 -9.55 6.01 0.85
CA THR A 102 -8.20 6.47 0.51
C THR A 102 -7.91 7.80 1.18
N TYR A 103 -6.64 8.07 1.44
CA TYR A 103 -6.15 9.26 2.11
C TYR A 103 -5.14 9.97 1.22
N ILE A 104 -5.18 11.30 1.26
CA ILE A 104 -4.16 12.17 0.67
C ILE A 104 -3.31 12.69 1.81
N ILE A 105 -1.99 12.59 1.64
CA ILE A 105 -1.00 13.00 2.63
C ILE A 105 -0.08 14.07 2.05
N GLU A 106 0.49 14.89 2.92
CA GLU A 106 1.48 15.90 2.59
C GLU A 106 2.68 15.81 3.53
N ASP A 107 3.82 16.28 3.07
CA ASP A 107 5.05 16.35 3.87
C ASP A 107 5.06 17.57 4.82
N GLU A 108 6.15 17.73 5.58
CA GLU A 108 6.38 18.88 6.48
C GLU A 108 6.43 20.24 5.75
N ARG A 109 6.59 20.25 4.43
CA ARG A 109 6.60 21.47 3.60
C ARG A 109 5.24 21.77 2.98
N ASN A 110 4.22 20.97 3.31
CA ASN A 110 2.89 21.00 2.70
C ASN A 110 2.90 20.65 1.20
N GLU A 111 3.92 19.91 0.74
CA GLU A 111 3.93 19.29 -0.58
C GLU A 111 3.09 18.01 -0.54
N GLU A 112 2.08 17.94 -1.41
CA GLU A 112 1.21 16.76 -1.49
C GLU A 112 1.94 15.59 -2.14
N ILE A 113 1.90 14.44 -1.48
CA ILE A 113 2.45 13.21 -2.04
C ILE A 113 1.50 12.67 -3.10
N GLN A 114 2.04 12.38 -4.28
CA GLN A 114 1.25 11.86 -5.39
C GLN A 114 0.64 10.50 -5.05
N GLY A 115 -0.66 10.36 -5.34
CA GLY A 115 -1.42 9.13 -5.13
C GLY A 115 -2.43 9.22 -4.00
N GLY A 116 -3.18 8.14 -3.80
CA GLY A 116 -4.07 7.96 -2.66
C GLY A 116 -3.68 6.72 -1.90
N PHE A 117 -3.53 6.84 -0.58
CA PHE A 117 -3.05 5.77 0.29
C PHE A 117 -4.22 5.06 0.96
N TYR A 118 -4.15 3.74 1.05
CA TYR A 118 -5.11 2.96 1.81
C TYR A 118 -4.82 3.01 3.30
N GLU A 119 -5.81 2.66 4.11
CA GLU A 119 -5.67 2.61 5.57
C GLU A 119 -4.54 1.69 6.04
N GLN A 120 -4.33 0.58 5.33
CA GLN A 120 -3.33 -0.44 5.62
C GLN A 120 -1.91 0.02 5.30
N GLU A 121 -1.77 1.02 4.42
CA GLU A 121 -0.49 1.59 4.00
C GLU A 121 -0.05 2.72 4.93
N LEU A 122 -0.86 3.06 5.95
CA LEU A 122 -0.61 4.15 6.88
C LEU A 122 -0.55 3.66 8.33
N GLN A 123 0.40 4.21 9.08
CA GLN A 123 0.53 4.02 10.53
C GLN A 123 0.56 5.35 11.25
N LYS A 124 -0.27 5.54 12.28
CA LYS A 124 -0.23 6.75 13.12
C LYS A 124 1.13 6.89 13.81
N ALA A 125 1.77 8.03 13.65
CA ALA A 125 3.03 8.35 14.33
C ALA A 125 2.75 8.70 15.80
N LYS A 126 3.48 8.07 16.73
CA LYS A 126 3.38 8.38 18.18
C LYS A 126 4.17 9.62 18.57
N HIS A 127 5.32 9.82 17.93
CA HIS A 127 6.23 10.93 18.14
C HIS A 127 6.43 11.63 16.80
N SER A 128 5.74 12.75 16.60
CA SER A 128 5.79 13.55 15.37
C SER A 128 6.97 14.53 15.34
N ASP A 129 7.56 14.77 16.50
CA ASP A 129 8.64 15.72 16.77
C ASP A 129 10.04 15.10 16.75
N VAL A 130 10.13 13.77 16.65
CA VAL A 130 11.40 13.02 16.74
C VAL A 130 11.82 12.50 15.36
N TYR A 131 13.02 12.93 14.94
CA TYR A 131 13.65 12.54 13.68
C TYR A 131 15.00 11.87 13.93
N LEU A 132 15.28 10.79 13.19
CA LEU A 132 16.54 10.07 13.29
C LEU A 132 17.64 10.80 12.50
N VAL A 133 18.79 10.99 13.13
CA VAL A 133 19.98 11.57 12.48
C VAL A 133 20.68 10.49 11.66
N GLU A 134 20.93 10.77 10.37
CA GLU A 134 21.79 9.95 9.53
C GLU A 134 23.25 10.34 9.72
N LYS A 135 23.53 11.63 9.60
CA LYS A 135 24.89 12.17 9.64
C LYS A 135 24.90 13.65 9.98
N ILE A 136 25.87 14.08 10.77
CA ILE A 136 26.20 15.50 10.94
C ILE A 136 27.13 15.91 9.78
N LEU A 137 26.68 16.85 8.97
CA LEU A 137 27.39 17.32 7.79
C LEU A 137 28.37 18.46 8.11
N ARG A 138 27.98 19.39 8.99
CA ARG A 138 28.79 20.56 9.39
C ARG A 138 28.54 20.91 10.85
N ARG A 139 29.51 21.60 11.46
CA ARG A 139 29.42 22.15 12.83
C ARG A 139 29.80 23.63 12.79
N LYS A 140 29.04 24.48 13.49
CA LYS A 140 29.33 25.91 13.62
C LYS A 140 28.89 26.40 15.00
N GLY A 141 29.85 26.67 15.88
CA GLY A 141 29.56 27.06 17.27
C GLY A 141 28.67 26.03 17.97
N ASN A 142 27.53 26.48 18.50
CA ASN A 142 26.56 25.61 19.19
C ASN A 142 25.51 24.97 18.27
N LYS A 143 25.67 25.06 16.94
CA LYS A 143 24.74 24.48 15.96
C LYS A 143 25.41 23.40 15.11
N VAL A 144 24.62 22.42 14.71
CA VAL A 144 25.02 21.32 13.83
C VAL A 144 24.09 21.24 12.62
N TYR A 145 24.66 21.04 11.43
CA TYR A 145 23.91 20.86 10.20
C TYR A 145 23.71 19.37 9.96
N VAL A 146 22.46 18.92 9.95
CA VAL A 146 22.11 17.51 10.04
C VAL A 146 21.49 17.01 8.74
N LYS A 147 21.94 15.82 8.32
CA LYS A 147 21.25 14.97 7.37
C LYS A 147 20.35 14.01 8.14
N TRP A 148 19.05 14.11 7.91
CA TRP A 148 18.05 13.25 8.54
C TRP A 148 17.92 11.91 7.80
N LEU A 149 17.76 10.82 8.56
CA LEU A 149 17.76 9.45 8.05
C LEU A 149 16.54 9.16 7.21
N GLY A 150 16.76 8.95 5.91
CA GLY A 150 15.72 8.59 4.96
C GLY A 150 14.88 9.75 4.43
N LEU A 151 15.26 11.00 4.72
CA LEU A 151 14.67 12.19 4.09
C LEU A 151 15.57 12.68 2.95
N ASP A 152 15.07 13.51 2.04
CA ASP A 152 15.90 14.13 0.99
C ASP A 152 16.84 15.21 1.56
N LYS A 153 17.91 15.56 0.83
CA LYS A 153 18.88 16.61 1.21
C LYS A 153 18.22 17.97 1.39
N LYS A 154 17.08 18.19 0.74
CA LYS A 154 16.28 19.40 0.90
C LYS A 154 15.90 19.65 2.36
N PHE A 155 15.63 18.59 3.13
CA PHE A 155 15.22 18.66 4.53
C PHE A 155 16.38 18.86 5.52
N ASN A 156 17.63 18.96 5.04
CA ASN A 156 18.76 19.18 5.93
C ASN A 156 18.67 20.54 6.61
N THR A 157 18.76 20.56 7.94
CA THR A 157 18.55 21.77 8.75
C THR A 157 19.66 21.95 9.78
N TRP A 158 19.81 23.18 10.26
CA TRP A 158 20.66 23.49 11.41
C TRP A 158 19.84 23.35 12.68
N ILE A 159 20.32 22.56 13.64
CA ILE A 159 19.72 22.38 14.97
C ILE A 159 20.73 22.71 16.06
N ASN A 160 20.29 22.93 17.30
CA ASN A 160 21.24 23.12 18.39
C ASN A 160 21.90 21.79 18.74
N LYS A 161 23.16 21.86 19.15
CA LYS A 161 23.91 20.68 19.55
C LYS A 161 23.25 19.91 20.71
N ASN A 162 22.53 20.63 21.58
CA ASN A 162 21.83 20.05 22.74
C ASN A 162 20.55 19.29 22.37
N ASP A 163 20.01 19.50 21.17
CA ASP A 163 18.79 18.82 20.69
C ASP A 163 19.12 17.44 20.10
N VAL A 164 20.42 17.11 19.96
CA VAL A 164 20.90 15.80 19.52
C VAL A 164 21.17 14.94 20.75
N VAL A 165 20.35 13.90 20.92
CA VAL A 165 20.49 12.89 21.98
C VAL A 165 21.24 11.68 21.47
#